data_AF-W4JV96-F1
#
_entry.id   AF-W4JV96-F1
#
_cell.length_a   1.000
_cell.length_b   1.000
_cell.length_c   1.000
_cell.angle_alpha   90.00
_cell.angle_beta   90.00
_cell.angle_gamma   90.00
#
_symmetry.space_group_name_H-M   'P 1'
#
loop_
_entity.id
_entity.type
_entity.pdbx_description
1 polymer ?
#
loop_
_entity_poly.entity_id
_entity_poly.type
_entity_poly.pdbx_seq_one_letter_code
_entity_poly.pdbx_strand_id
1 'polypeptide(L)'
;MNSAPPPNKRRRIDAEPEQGMLRNHSKLFYSDGDTIIQCESILFRVHISRLADHAQWFSKFLTPERERKDNMLFLSLKAGSDDMAAFLTAIYDGLLPDPVLTVNNYIYFCSVLKTAHRYGAESIKNAVLTRFQATWPAKLEDHMVHVQ
;
A
#
# COMPACT_ATOMS: atom_id res chain seq x y z
N MET A 1 -6.82 -58.65 21.63
CA MET A 1 -6.11 -57.40 21.99
C MET A 1 -5.21 -57.05 20.82
N ASN A 2 -5.47 -55.93 20.13
CA ASN A 2 -4.52 -55.17 19.28
C ASN A 2 -5.27 -53.97 18.69
N SER A 3 -5.21 -52.84 19.38
CA SER A 3 -5.79 -51.56 18.96
C SER A 3 -4.79 -50.86 18.04
N ALA A 4 -5.16 -50.63 16.78
CA ALA A 4 -4.40 -49.76 15.87
C ALA A 4 -4.59 -48.27 16.27
N PRO A 5 -3.54 -47.44 16.33
CA PRO A 5 -3.69 -46.03 16.62
C PRO A 5 -4.29 -45.27 15.43
N PRO A 6 -5.10 -44.22 15.67
CA PRO A 6 -5.80 -43.48 14.62
C PRO A 6 -4.82 -42.74 13.69
N PRO A 7 -5.19 -42.53 12.41
CA PRO A 7 -4.35 -41.87 11.43
C PRO A 7 -4.09 -40.43 11.88
N ASN A 8 -2.83 -40.23 12.25
CA ASN A 8 -2.29 -39.06 12.93
C ASN A 8 -2.35 -37.82 12.02
N LYS A 9 -2.79 -36.71 12.62
CA LYS A 9 -2.54 -35.31 12.27
C LYS A 9 -2.48 -34.96 10.78
N ARG A 10 -3.52 -34.22 10.35
CA ARG A 10 -3.43 -33.28 9.22
C ARG A 10 -2.09 -32.55 9.31
N ARG A 11 -1.22 -32.80 8.34
CA ARG A 11 0.02 -32.05 8.11
C ARG A 11 -0.34 -30.58 8.19
N ARG A 12 0.17 -29.87 9.21
CA ARG A 12 0.17 -28.40 9.17
C ARG A 12 0.92 -28.06 7.90
N ILE A 13 0.20 -27.51 6.93
CA ILE A 13 0.81 -26.83 5.80
C ILE A 13 1.34 -25.55 6.43
N ASP A 14 2.50 -25.64 7.07
CA ASP A 14 3.37 -24.49 7.25
C ASP A 14 3.81 -24.16 5.83
N ALA A 15 2.95 -23.44 5.11
CA ALA A 15 3.26 -22.85 3.84
C ALA A 15 4.31 -21.78 4.15
N GLU A 16 5.57 -22.20 4.21
CA GLU A 16 6.66 -21.29 3.87
C GLU A 16 6.26 -20.71 2.52
N PRO A 17 6.02 -19.39 2.42
CA PRO A 17 5.64 -18.80 1.15
C PRO A 17 6.75 -19.18 0.18
N GLU A 18 6.37 -19.81 -0.94
CA GLU A 18 7.29 -20.10 -2.03
C GLU A 18 8.14 -18.85 -2.24
N GLN A 19 9.43 -18.95 -1.92
CA GLN A 19 10.36 -17.84 -1.95
C GLN A 19 10.67 -17.54 -3.42
N GLY A 20 9.68 -17.01 -4.13
CA GLY A 20 9.91 -16.24 -5.34
C GLY A 20 10.95 -15.19 -5.00
N MET A 21 12.00 -15.14 -5.80
CA MET A 21 13.15 -14.26 -5.59
C MET A 21 12.65 -12.84 -5.29
N LEU A 22 12.84 -12.40 -4.04
CA LEU A 22 12.43 -11.07 -3.61
C LEU A 22 13.24 -10.04 -4.40
N ARG A 23 12.55 -9.03 -4.95
CA ARG A 23 13.17 -8.00 -5.78
C ARG A 23 12.96 -6.63 -5.16
N ASN A 24 14.01 -5.82 -5.15
CA ASN A 24 13.89 -4.43 -4.75
C ASN A 24 13.14 -3.63 -5.82
N HIS A 25 12.22 -2.77 -5.40
CA HIS A 25 11.54 -1.86 -6.31
C HIS A 25 12.56 -0.86 -6.87
N SER A 26 12.56 -0.64 -8.18
CA SER A 26 13.59 0.15 -8.87
C SER A 26 13.65 1.62 -8.44
N LYS A 27 12.50 2.21 -8.08
CA LYS A 27 12.37 3.63 -7.73
C LYS A 27 12.08 3.93 -6.26
N LEU A 28 11.58 2.94 -5.51
CA LEU A 28 11.04 3.12 -4.16
C LEU A 28 11.86 2.30 -3.14
N PHE A 29 13.16 2.23 -3.39
CA PHE A 29 14.12 1.57 -2.53
C PHE A 29 15.22 2.57 -2.17
N TYR A 30 14.92 3.39 -1.17
CA TYR A 30 15.78 4.48 -0.73
C TYR A 30 16.94 3.96 0.13
N SER A 31 18.16 4.44 -0.12
CA SER A 31 19.36 4.00 0.59
C SER A 31 19.40 4.42 2.06
N ASP A 32 18.70 5.51 2.39
CA ASP A 32 18.54 6.09 3.72
C ASP A 32 17.26 5.61 4.44
N GLY A 33 16.38 4.87 3.75
CA GLY A 33 15.14 4.37 4.33
C GLY A 33 15.37 3.49 5.55
N ASP A 34 14.56 3.69 6.59
CA ASP A 34 14.60 3.00 7.88
C ASP A 34 13.64 1.80 7.95
N THR A 35 12.84 1.60 6.90
CA THR A 35 11.75 0.61 6.87
C THR A 35 11.73 -0.13 5.56
N ILE A 36 11.73 -1.46 5.62
CA ILE A 36 11.46 -2.33 4.47
C ILE A 36 10.02 -2.80 4.55
N ILE A 37 9.26 -2.52 3.49
CA ILE A 37 7.92 -3.07 3.27
C ILE A 37 8.03 -4.15 2.20
N GLN A 38 7.61 -5.36 2.53
CA GLN A 38 7.42 -6.44 1.57
C GLN A 38 5.95 -6.48 1.14
N CYS A 39 5.71 -6.39 -0.17
CA CYS A 39 4.42 -6.70 -0.77
C CYS A 39 4.64 -7.71 -1.89
N GLU A 40 4.00 -8.87 -1.79
CA GLU A 40 4.21 -9.99 -2.72
C GLU A 40 5.70 -10.35 -2.81
N SER A 41 6.29 -10.31 -4.02
CA SER A 41 7.70 -10.55 -4.29
C SER A 41 8.53 -9.26 -4.39
N ILE A 42 7.95 -8.09 -4.07
CA ILE A 42 8.61 -6.80 -4.17
C ILE A 42 8.90 -6.21 -2.78
N LEU A 43 10.12 -5.68 -2.64
CA LEU A 43 10.60 -4.96 -1.46
C LEU A 43 10.67 -3.47 -1.76
N PHE A 44 10.08 -2.68 -0.88
CA PHE A 44 10.16 -1.23 -0.83
C PHE A 44 10.99 -0.85 0.37
N ARG A 45 11.90 0.11 0.21
CA ARG A 45 12.69 0.66 1.32
C ARG A 45 12.39 2.14 1.43
N VAL A 46 11.77 2.55 2.54
CA VAL A 46 11.14 3.85 2.74
C VAL A 46 11.32 4.31 4.19
N HIS A 47 10.93 5.56 4.47
CA HIS A 47 10.93 6.16 5.80
C HIS A 47 9.57 5.97 6.48
N ILE A 48 9.55 5.38 7.69
CA ILE A 48 8.31 5.19 8.45
C ILE A 48 7.67 6.51 8.88
N SER A 49 8.47 7.54 9.12
CA SER A 49 8.00 8.88 9.48
C SER A 49 7.08 9.45 8.39
N ARG A 50 7.54 9.43 7.13
CA ARG A 50 6.76 9.87 5.96
C ARG A 50 5.45 9.10 5.81
N LEU A 51 5.47 7.80 6.06
CA LEU A 51 4.26 6.97 6.02
C LEU A 51 3.29 7.34 7.15
N ALA A 52 3.81 7.52 8.36
CA ALA A 52 3.02 7.83 9.55
C ALA A 52 2.36 9.22 9.49
N ASP A 53 2.97 10.18 8.78
CA ASP A 53 2.39 11.51 8.55
C ASP A 53 1.08 11.45 7.75
N HIS A 54 1.00 10.50 6.81
CA HIS A 54 -0.14 10.40 5.90
C HIS A 54 -1.11 9.28 6.25
N ALA A 55 -0.66 8.23 6.95
CA ALA A 55 -1.45 7.03 7.21
C ALA A 55 -1.33 6.59 8.67
N GLN A 56 -2.45 6.70 9.39
CA GLN A 56 -2.52 6.45 10.84
C GLN A 56 -2.10 5.02 11.22
N TRP A 57 -2.33 4.05 10.34
CA TRP A 57 -1.91 2.66 10.59
C TRP A 57 -0.39 2.53 10.76
N PHE A 58 0.42 3.41 10.14
CA PHE A 58 1.87 3.36 10.24
C PHE A 58 2.42 4.08 11.48
N SER A 59 1.67 5.03 12.05
CA SER A 59 2.11 5.79 13.24
C SER A 59 2.39 4.88 14.45
N LYS A 60 1.69 3.75 14.55
CA LYS A 60 1.91 2.75 15.61
C LYS A 60 3.26 2.04 15.55
N PHE A 61 4.02 2.20 14.46
CA PHE A 61 5.36 1.62 14.30
C PHE A 61 6.48 2.63 14.57
N LEU A 62 6.14 3.89 14.84
CA LEU A 62 7.11 4.88 15.29
C LEU A 62 7.59 4.60 16.72
N THR A 63 6.79 3.87 17.52
CA THR A 63 7.16 3.54 18.89
C THR A 63 8.38 2.60 18.93
N PRO A 64 9.39 2.93 19.77
CA PRO A 64 10.66 2.21 19.81
C PRO A 64 10.58 0.80 20.40
N GLU A 65 9.44 0.41 20.98
CA GLU A 65 9.23 -0.89 21.63
C GLU A 65 9.07 -2.06 20.64
N ARG A 66 9.00 -1.78 19.34
CA ARG A 66 8.89 -2.84 18.32
C ARG A 66 10.26 -3.34 17.90
N GLU A 67 10.34 -4.66 17.70
CA GLU A 67 11.53 -5.36 17.22
C GLU A 67 12.02 -4.79 15.88
N ARG A 68 12.92 -3.81 15.94
CA ARG A 68 13.71 -3.36 14.81
C ARG A 68 14.88 -4.32 14.67
N LYS A 69 14.93 -5.05 13.57
CA LYS A 69 16.07 -5.90 13.24
C LYS A 69 17.13 -5.02 12.58
N ASP A 70 18.32 -4.93 13.16
CA ASP A 70 19.43 -4.12 12.64
C ASP A 70 19.05 -2.64 12.42
N ASN A 71 18.31 -2.05 13.38
CA ASN A 71 17.72 -0.70 13.30
C ASN A 71 16.71 -0.48 12.14
N MET A 72 16.32 -1.55 11.44
CA MET A 72 15.40 -1.49 10.32
C MET A 72 14.07 -2.13 10.68
N LEU A 73 12.98 -1.44 10.36
CA LEU A 73 11.64 -1.97 10.53
C LEU A 73 11.28 -2.83 9.31
N PHE A 74 10.92 -4.09 9.51
CA PHE A 74 10.47 -4.97 8.43
C PHE A 74 8.96 -5.21 8.53
N LEU A 75 8.21 -4.87 7.47
CA LEU A 75 6.76 -5.01 7.40
C LEU A 75 6.36 -5.88 6.22
N SER A 76 5.82 -7.08 6.49
CA SER A 76 5.19 -7.89 5.44
C SER A 76 3.71 -7.56 5.33
N LEU A 77 3.31 -6.98 4.20
CA LEU A 77 1.95 -6.53 3.93
C LEU A 77 1.31 -7.37 2.82
N LYS A 78 0.08 -7.84 3.06
CA LYS A 78 -0.76 -8.52 2.06
C LYS A 78 -1.45 -7.50 1.13
N ALA A 79 -0.68 -6.59 0.56
CA ALA A 79 -1.14 -5.63 -0.45
C ALA A 79 -0.54 -6.01 -1.80
N GLY A 80 -1.22 -5.65 -2.90
CA GLY A 80 -0.64 -5.76 -4.23
C GLY A 80 0.58 -4.85 -4.35
N SER A 81 1.63 -5.33 -5.00
CA SER A 81 2.87 -4.55 -5.15
C SER A 81 2.64 -3.25 -5.93
N ASP A 82 1.83 -3.28 -6.99
CA ASP A 82 1.46 -2.10 -7.79
C ASP A 82 0.64 -1.08 -6.97
N ASP A 83 -0.30 -1.55 -6.16
CA ASP A 83 -1.13 -0.69 -5.31
C ASP A 83 -0.28 0.05 -4.27
N MET A 84 0.68 -0.66 -3.65
CA MET A 84 1.61 -0.08 -2.70
C MET A 84 2.58 0.87 -3.39
N ALA A 85 3.08 0.53 -4.57
CA ALA A 85 3.95 1.41 -5.34
C ALA A 85 3.25 2.72 -5.67
N ALA A 86 1.99 2.67 -6.13
CA ALA A 86 1.19 3.86 -6.41
C ALA A 86 0.97 4.74 -5.15
N PHE A 87 0.64 4.11 -4.02
CA PHE A 87 0.46 4.80 -2.75
C PHE A 87 1.74 5.48 -2.25
N LEU A 88 2.87 4.77 -2.29
CA LEU A 88 4.17 5.31 -1.90
C LEU A 88 4.59 6.44 -2.83
N THR A 89 4.38 6.28 -4.14
CA THR A 89 4.66 7.35 -5.12
C THR A 89 3.84 8.60 -4.78
N ALA A 90 2.55 8.46 -4.45
CA ALA A 90 1.71 9.58 -4.06
C ALA A 90 2.18 10.29 -2.77
N ILE A 91 2.82 9.58 -1.84
CA ILE A 91 3.39 10.18 -0.61
C ILE A 91 4.70 10.92 -0.92
N TYR A 92 5.58 10.33 -1.73
CA TYR A 92 6.92 10.85 -1.98
C TYR A 92 6.94 11.98 -3.02
N ASP A 93 6.17 11.86 -4.10
CA ASP A 93 6.14 12.86 -5.18
C ASP A 93 5.26 14.07 -4.84
N GLY A 94 4.56 14.03 -3.70
CA GLY A 94 3.66 15.08 -3.24
C GLY A 94 2.30 14.97 -3.91
N LEU A 95 1.31 14.46 -3.15
CA LEU A 95 -0.13 14.46 -3.40
C LEU A 95 -0.54 14.67 -4.88
N LEU A 96 -0.42 13.55 -5.62
CA LEU A 96 -1.00 13.26 -6.93
C LEU A 96 -0.50 14.21 -8.05
N PRO A 97 0.44 13.73 -8.91
CA PRO A 97 1.21 14.57 -9.82
C PRO A 97 0.38 15.33 -10.86
N ASP A 98 -0.76 14.78 -11.28
CA ASP A 98 -1.58 15.36 -12.35
C ASP A 98 -2.86 16.03 -11.83
N PRO A 99 -3.12 17.31 -12.19
CA PRO A 99 -4.31 18.01 -11.75
C PRO A 99 -5.60 17.47 -12.38
N VAL A 100 -5.52 16.76 -13.50
CA VAL A 100 -6.69 16.26 -14.26
C VAL A 100 -6.75 14.73 -14.21
N LEU A 101 -7.92 14.21 -13.84
CA LEU A 101 -8.18 12.78 -13.87
C LEU A 101 -8.40 12.33 -15.33
N THR A 102 -7.42 11.62 -15.88
CA THR A 102 -7.49 11.05 -17.23
C THR A 102 -7.77 9.55 -17.15
N VAL A 103 -8.34 8.94 -18.20
CA VAL A 103 -8.58 7.49 -18.29
C VAL A 103 -7.31 6.67 -17.99
N ASN A 104 -6.16 7.15 -18.43
CA ASN A 104 -4.86 6.48 -18.19
C ASN A 104 -4.44 6.49 -16.72
N ASN A 105 -4.81 7.55 -15.98
CA ASN A 105 -4.45 7.71 -14.57
C ASN A 105 -5.51 7.13 -13.63
N TYR A 106 -6.69 6.79 -14.14
CA TYR A 106 -7.81 6.27 -13.35
C TYR A 106 -7.38 5.06 -12.50
N ILE A 107 -6.67 4.11 -13.09
CA ILE A 107 -6.20 2.91 -12.38
C ILE A 107 -5.25 3.30 -11.23
N TYR A 108 -4.33 4.23 -11.46
CA TYR A 108 -3.43 4.74 -10.43
C TYR A 108 -4.21 5.37 -9.26
N PHE A 109 -5.17 6.26 -9.53
CA PHE A 109 -5.99 6.87 -8.48
C PHE A 109 -6.82 5.85 -7.72
N CYS A 110 -7.39 4.85 -8.40
CA CYS A 110 -8.11 3.76 -7.74
C CYS A 110 -7.18 2.93 -6.83
N SER A 111 -5.97 2.61 -7.29
CA SER A 111 -4.96 1.89 -6.52
C SER A 111 -4.56 2.68 -5.27
N VAL A 112 -4.29 3.98 -5.40
CA VAL A 112 -4.01 4.89 -4.27
C VAL A 112 -5.20 4.95 -3.32
N LEU A 113 -6.42 5.09 -3.83
CA LEU A 113 -7.64 5.18 -3.00
C LEU A 113 -7.87 3.90 -2.18
N LYS A 114 -7.70 2.73 -2.80
CA LYS A 114 -7.84 1.42 -2.16
C LYS A 114 -6.85 1.25 -1.01
N THR A 115 -5.58 1.59 -1.22
CA THR A 115 -4.54 1.50 -0.20
C THR A 115 -4.68 2.58 0.86
N ALA A 116 -5.02 3.81 0.49
CA ALA A 116 -5.31 4.89 1.43
C ALA A 116 -6.45 4.51 2.38
N HIS A 117 -7.53 3.94 1.86
CA HIS A 117 -8.63 3.43 2.69
C HIS A 117 -8.17 2.29 3.61
N ARG A 118 -7.34 1.36 3.12
CA ARG A 118 -6.85 0.22 3.89
C ARG A 118 -5.97 0.63 5.07
N TYR A 119 -5.12 1.64 4.89
CA TYR A 119 -4.13 2.07 5.89
C TYR A 119 -4.53 3.33 6.66
N GLY A 120 -5.75 3.85 6.44
CA GLY A 120 -6.27 5.01 7.16
C GLY A 120 -5.58 6.32 6.77
N ALA A 121 -5.31 6.51 5.48
CA ALA A 121 -4.76 7.74 4.93
C ALA A 121 -5.87 8.69 4.45
N GLU A 122 -6.58 9.30 5.40
CA GLU A 122 -7.80 10.05 5.12
C GLU A 122 -7.53 11.32 4.29
N SER A 123 -6.37 11.96 4.48
CA SER A 123 -5.96 13.14 3.70
C SER A 123 -5.81 12.83 2.22
N ILE A 124 -5.11 11.74 1.88
CA ILE A 124 -4.91 11.28 0.51
C ILE A 124 -6.24 10.81 -0.08
N LYS A 125 -7.02 10.03 0.68
CA LYS A 125 -8.35 9.56 0.25
C LYS A 125 -9.26 10.73 -0.10
N ASN A 126 -9.36 11.74 0.76
CA ASN A 126 -10.20 12.91 0.52
C ASN A 126 -9.72 13.71 -0.69
N ALA A 127 -8.40 13.90 -0.85
CA ALA A 127 -7.85 14.58 -2.03
C ALA A 127 -8.19 13.84 -3.33
N VAL A 128 -8.10 12.50 -3.34
CA VAL A 128 -8.50 11.68 -4.49
C VAL A 128 -10.01 11.78 -4.75
N LEU A 129 -10.85 11.71 -3.71
CA LEU A 129 -12.31 11.82 -3.84
C LEU A 129 -12.75 13.18 -4.35
N THR A 130 -12.15 14.27 -3.88
CA THR A 130 -12.42 15.62 -4.40
C THR A 130 -12.11 15.71 -5.89
N ARG A 131 -11.03 15.07 -6.37
CA ARG A 131 -10.69 15.03 -7.81
C ARG A 131 -11.69 14.19 -8.61
N PHE A 132 -12.14 13.06 -8.07
CA PHE A 132 -13.20 12.26 -8.69
C PHE A 132 -14.50 13.05 -8.82
N GLN A 133 -14.91 13.76 -7.76
CA GLN A 133 -16.12 14.57 -7.77
C GLN A 133 -16.03 15.77 -8.72
N ALA A 134 -14.85 16.37 -8.86
CA ALA A 134 -14.63 17.48 -9.80
C ALA A 134 -14.69 17.03 -11.26
N THR A 135 -14.20 15.82 -11.57
CA THR A 135 -14.17 15.31 -12.96
C THR A 135 -15.49 14.64 -13.35
N TRP A 136 -16.18 14.03 -12.38
CA TRP A 136 -17.44 13.33 -12.58
C TRP A 136 -18.50 13.84 -11.59
N PRO A 137 -19.00 15.08 -11.79
CA PRO A 137 -20.04 15.61 -10.94
C PRO A 137 -21.27 14.70 -11.00
N ALA A 138 -21.83 14.38 -9.84
CA ALA A 138 -22.98 13.50 -9.72
C ALA A 138 -24.29 14.09 -10.29
N LYS A 139 -24.25 15.32 -10.81
CA LYS A 139 -25.40 16.05 -11.38
C LYS A 139 -25.18 16.26 -12.88
N LEU A 140 -26.18 15.87 -13.66
CA LEU A 140 -26.21 15.98 -15.13
C LEU A 140 -26.00 17.44 -15.61
N GLU A 141 -26.45 18.41 -14.81
CA GLU A 141 -26.41 19.85 -15.11
C GLU A 141 -24.99 20.41 -15.19
N ASP A 142 -24.06 19.95 -14.35
CA ASP A 142 -22.66 20.42 -14.34
C ASP A 142 -21.82 19.81 -15.48
N HIS A 143 -22.18 18.60 -15.94
CA HIS A 143 -21.51 17.96 -17.07
C HIS A 143 -21.75 18.70 -18.40
N MET A 144 -22.85 19.46 -18.52
CA MET A 144 -23.18 20.20 -19.75
C MET A 144 -22.42 21.52 -19.90
N VAL A 145 -21.77 22.03 -18.84
CA VAL A 145 -21.04 23.31 -18.87
C VAL A 145 -19.60 23.14 -19.39
N HIS A 146 -19.04 21.93 -19.39
CA HIS A 146 -17.67 21.65 -19.85
C HIS A 146 -17.58 21.09 -21.29
N VAL A 147 -18.68 21.13 -22.06
CA VAL A 147 -18.78 20.58 -23.44
C VAL A 147 -19.11 21.66 -24.49
N GLN A 148 -18.78 22.93 -24.23
CA GLN A 148 -18.77 24.00 -25.25
C GLN A 148 -17.34 24.42 -25.58
#